data_AF-A0A1G1WJZ8-F1
#
_entry.id   AF-A0A1G1WJZ8-F1
#
_cell.length_a   1.000
_cell.length_b   1.000
_cell.length_c   1.000
_cell.angle_alpha   90.00
_cell.angle_beta   90.00
_cell.angle_gamma   90.00
#
_symmetry.space_group_name_H-M   'P 1'
#
loop_
_entity.id
_entity.type
_entity.pdbx_description
1 polymer ?
#
loop_
_entity_poly.entity_id
_entity_poly.type
_entity_poly.pdbx_seq_one_letter_code
_entity_poly.pdbx_strand_id
1 'polypeptide(L)' 'MTSKTEAIDFSSPFLWFDDYLFDFEKEDLIKHGALKNWVIVDLSANPNQLRDLINNYPFKS' A
#
# COMPACT_ATOMS: atom_id res chain seq x y z
N MET A 1 -14.94 14.63 1.79
CA MET A 1 -13.64 13.97 1.55
C MET A 1 -13.98 12.60 0.99
N THR A 2 -13.40 12.23 -0.14
CA THR A 2 -13.64 10.92 -0.78
C THR A 2 -12.47 10.02 -0.45
N SER A 3 -12.72 8.74 -0.16
CA SER A 3 -11.65 7.82 0.20
C SER A 3 -10.89 7.33 -1.02
N LYS A 4 -9.56 7.24 -0.96
CA LYS A 4 -8.77 6.65 -2.07
C LYS A 4 -9.05 5.15 -2.23
N THR A 5 -9.47 4.47 -1.16
CA THR A 5 -9.86 3.05 -1.18
C THR A 5 -11.07 2.77 -2.06
N GLU A 6 -11.93 3.76 -2.35
CA GLU A 6 -13.08 3.59 -3.25
C GLU A 6 -12.66 3.28 -4.70
N ALA A 7 -11.43 3.65 -5.09
CA ALA A 7 -10.88 3.38 -6.42
C ALA A 7 -10.17 2.02 -6.53
N ILE A 8 -10.03 1.28 -5.43
CA ILE A 8 -9.30 0.01 -5.38
C ILE A 8 -10.24 -1.14 -5.76
N ASP A 9 -9.84 -1.93 -6.76
CA ASP A 9 -10.44 -3.24 -7.00
C ASP A 9 -9.88 -4.26 -6.01
N PHE A 10 -10.62 -4.52 -4.93
CA PHE A 10 -10.25 -5.51 -3.92
C PHE A 10 -10.36 -6.97 -4.38
N SER A 11 -10.93 -7.23 -5.57
CA SER A 11 -11.04 -8.59 -6.11
C SER A 11 -9.79 -9.08 -6.84
N SER A 12 -8.87 -8.16 -7.16
CA SER A 12 -7.62 -8.44 -7.88
C SER A 12 -6.40 -8.16 -7.00
N PRO A 13 -5.25 -8.85 -7.21
CA PRO A 13 -4.01 -8.49 -6.52
C PRO A 13 -3.57 -7.06 -6.83
N PHE A 14 -3.16 -6.30 -5.82
CA PHE A 14 -2.67 -4.93 -5.97
C PHE A 14 -1.57 -4.57 -4.97
N LEU A 15 -0.83 -3.52 -5.27
CA LEU A 15 0.00 -2.77 -4.32
C LEU A 15 -0.52 -1.35 -4.27
N TRP A 16 -0.62 -0.79 -3.07
CA TRP A 16 -1.00 0.61 -2.87
C TRP A 16 0.14 1.36 -2.20
N PHE A 17 0.79 2.23 -2.96
CA PHE A 17 1.85 3.11 -2.48
C PHE A 17 1.25 4.42 -2.00
N ASP A 18 1.49 4.77 -0.73
CA ASP A 18 1.07 6.05 -0.16
C ASP A 18 2.03 6.46 0.95
N ASP A 19 2.24 7.76 1.14
CA ASP A 19 3.05 8.29 2.24
C ASP A 19 2.26 8.39 3.56
N TYR A 20 0.93 8.40 3.45
CA TYR A 20 0.03 8.50 4.59
C TYR A 20 -1.25 7.68 4.38
N LEU A 21 -1.73 7.05 5.46
CA LEU A 21 -2.95 6.26 5.48
C LEU A 21 -3.91 6.85 6.53
N PHE A 22 -5.04 7.38 6.08
CA PHE A 22 -6.06 7.88 7.01
C PHE A 22 -6.74 6.72 7.76
N ASP A 23 -7.30 7.00 8.93
CA ASP A 23 -7.94 5.95 9.76
C ASP A 23 -9.08 5.23 9.03
N PHE A 24 -9.93 5.96 8.31
CA PHE A 24 -11.03 5.36 7.55
C PHE A 24 -10.53 4.50 6.37
N GLU A 25 -9.41 4.87 5.74
CA GLU A 25 -8.77 4.05 4.69
C GLU A 25 -8.17 2.77 5.28
N LYS A 26 -7.55 2.89 6.46
CA LYS A 26 -7.02 1.75 7.20
C LYS A 26 -8.12 0.76 7.58
N GLU A 27 -9.27 1.25 8.05
CA GLU A 27 -10.44 0.44 8.36
C GLU A 27 -10.95 -0.30 7.11
N ASP A 28 -11.03 0.37 5.96
CA ASP A 28 -11.41 -0.23 4.68
C ASP A 28 -10.43 -1.33 4.24
N LEU A 29 -9.13 -1.11 4.35
CA LEU A 29 -8.12 -2.13 4.04
C LEU A 29 -8.24 -3.35 4.96
N ILE A 30 -8.46 -3.13 6.26
CA ILE A 30 -8.65 -4.21 7.24
C ILE A 30 -9.90 -5.02 6.91
N LYS A 31 -11.01 -4.34 6.58
CA LYS A 31 -12.29 -4.97 6.20
C LYS A 31 -12.15 -5.90 5.01
N HIS A 32 -11.27 -5.59 4.05
CA HIS A 32 -11.00 -6.41 2.88
C HIS A 32 -9.77 -7.34 3.04
N GLY A 33 -9.14 -7.39 4.22
CA GLY A 33 -7.95 -8.22 4.46
C GLY A 33 -6.71 -7.79 3.65
N ALA A 34 -6.68 -6.54 3.20
CA ALA A 34 -5.71 -6.00 2.26
C ALA A 34 -4.70 -5.02 2.89
N LEU A 35 -4.62 -4.93 4.22
CA LEU A 35 -3.68 -4.02 4.90
C LEU A 35 -2.22 -4.27 4.47
N LYS A 36 -1.85 -5.53 4.21
CA LYS A 36 -0.50 -5.91 3.73
C LYS A 36 -0.18 -5.40 2.31
N ASN A 37 -1.19 -4.98 1.56
CA ASN A 37 -1.04 -4.45 0.21
C ASN A 37 -0.66 -2.96 0.24
N TRP A 38 -0.85 -2.28 1.36
CA TRP A 38 -0.40 -0.91 1.55
C TRP A 38 1.11 -0.88 1.84
N VAL A 39 1.83 -0.09 1.07
CA VAL A 39 3.27 0.14 1.17
C VAL A 39 3.45 1.61 1.53
N ILE A 40 3.88 1.87 2.77
CA ILE A 40 4.23 3.22 3.20
C ILE A 40 5.45 3.72 2.41
N VAL A 41 5.36 4.88 1.78
CA VAL A 41 6.44 5.48 1.00
C VAL A 41 7.07 6.62 1.78
N ASP A 42 8.35 6.48 2.12
CA ASP A 42 9.17 7.54 2.70
C ASP A 42 10.54 7.58 2.01
N LEU A 43 10.60 8.32 0.91
CA LEU A 43 11.82 8.50 0.13
C LEU A 43 12.80 9.47 0.79
N SER A 44 12.36 10.21 1.82
CA SER A 44 13.25 11.07 2.59
C SER A 44 14.09 10.25 3.57
N ALA A 45 13.48 9.26 4.23
CA ALA A 45 14.17 8.32 5.10
C ALA A 45 14.93 7.23 4.32
N ASN A 46 14.37 6.74 3.21
CA ASN A 46 15.03 5.77 2.34
C ASN A 46 14.87 6.14 0.84
N PRO A 47 15.82 6.88 0.26
CA PRO A 47 15.80 7.24 -1.16
C PRO A 47 15.79 6.05 -2.14
N ASN A 48 16.22 4.86 -1.69
CA ASN A 48 16.26 3.65 -2.53
C ASN A 48 15.06 2.72 -2.30
N GLN A 49 14.08 3.09 -1.48
CA GLN A 49 12.98 2.21 -1.07
C GLN A 49 12.25 1.53 -2.25
N LEU A 50 11.92 2.29 -3.29
CA LEU A 50 11.24 1.74 -4.47
C LEU A 50 12.16 0.81 -5.28
N ARG A 51 13.46 1.13 -5.36
CA ARG A 51 14.44 0.28 -6.02
C ARG A 51 14.59 -1.05 -5.28
N ASP A 52 14.69 -1.00 -3.96
CA ASP A 52 14.80 -2.19 -3.11
C ASP A 52 13.53 -3.04 -3.20
N LEU A 53 12.35 -2.41 -3.27
CA LEU A 53 11.09 -3.10 -3.45
C LEU A 53 11.02 -3.84 -4.79
N ILE A 54 11.38 -3.18 -5.90
CA ILE A 54 11.40 -3.81 -7.24
C ILE A 54 12.35 -5.02 -7.27
N ASN A 55 13.52 -4.90 -6.66
CA ASN A 55 14.51 -5.98 -6.63
C ASN A 55 14.04 -7.21 -5.83
N ASN A 56 13.10 -7.02 -4.90
CA ASN A 56 12.61 -8.07 -4.00
C ASN A 56 11.18 -8.54 -4.33
N TYR A 57 10.56 -8.02 -5.40
CA TYR A 57 9.18 -8.36 -5.78
C TYR A 57 9.12 -9.51 -6.81
N PRO A 58 8.17 -10.48 -6.69
CA PRO A 58 7.29 -10.67 -5.56
C PRO A 58 8.08 -11.10 -4.33
N PHE A 59 7.66 -10.65 -3.14
CA PHE A 59 8.35 -10.92 -1.89
C PHE A 59 8.57 -12.43 -1.73
N LYS A 60 9.84 -12.87 -1.79
CA LYS A 60 10.20 -14.26 -1.54
C LYS A 60 10.17 -14.50 -0.03
N SER A 61 9.38 -15.49 0.39
CA SER A 61 9.29 -16.00 1.77
C SER A 61 10.60 -16.59 2.25
#